data_AF-A0A0Q8Q170-F1
#
_entry.id   AF-A0A0Q8Q170-F1
#
_cell.length_a   1.000
_cell.length_b   1.000
_cell.length_c   1.000
_cell.angle_alpha   90.00
_cell.angle_beta   90.00
_cell.angle_gamma   90.00
#
_symmetry.space_group_name_H-M   'P 1'
#
loop_
_entity.id
_entity.type
_entity.pdbx_description
1 polymer ?
#
loop_
_entity_poly.entity_id
_entity_poly.type
_entity_poly.pdbx_seq_one_letter_code
_entity_poly.pdbx_strand_id
1 'polypeptide(L)'
;MTDEDWLRAGLADAVPEAPGAPDRAAAALARARRDRRRTTIVGAASVAVTLTVVGAIATLGDGRSPDRVAAEPPSPLDVATCPAEPVDALTQVGPDHVPDGAVSVRLCDGGVVLIDVPQDALVTEVDDVAAAVNGLEDAAPRACTEELGPGYQLVFAYADGTSVVAAGRLYGCREVVVNGAERIGADAPLERFIELLREQREGLEPPQVSTADGLECLRRLDTVTAPIPLGRAQDLEVAVLCVTSGGRVDRRAEIAERDMEVLVADMEQNTQSGAGMPSCLADPPPIPRILGLTAWRDLVRLSGLCGSNRFHVEGTEDTVWTPGPEAAAIIERLIG
;
A
#
# COMPACT_ATOMS: atom_id res chain seq x y z
N MET A 1 26.63 -6.04 53.53
CA MET A 1 25.70 -6.39 52.44
C MET A 1 25.46 -5.10 51.71
N THR A 2 25.97 -4.97 50.49
CA THR A 2 25.90 -3.73 49.72
C THR A 2 24.56 -3.66 48.97
N ASP A 3 24.12 -2.46 48.58
CA ASP A 3 22.86 -2.28 47.82
C ASP A 3 22.85 -3.09 46.50
N GLU A 4 24.02 -3.37 45.95
CA GLU A 4 24.20 -4.19 44.75
C GLU A 4 23.86 -5.68 44.99
N ASP A 5 24.15 -6.20 46.20
CA ASP A 5 23.81 -7.58 46.56
C ASP A 5 22.29 -7.75 46.75
N TRP A 6 21.62 -6.73 47.29
CA TRP A 6 20.16 -6.72 47.46
C TRP A 6 19.43 -6.67 46.11
N LEU A 7 19.92 -5.85 45.17
CA LEU A 7 19.39 -5.77 43.80
C LEU A 7 19.58 -7.08 43.03
N ARG A 8 20.75 -7.72 43.12
CA ARG A 8 20.97 -9.03 42.47
C ARG A 8 20.07 -10.12 43.05
N ALA A 9 19.90 -10.17 44.37
CA ALA A 9 19.04 -11.16 45.02
C ALA A 9 17.57 -10.94 44.69
N GLY A 10 17.09 -9.69 44.70
CA GLY A 10 15.70 -9.36 44.36
C GLY A 10 15.36 -9.64 42.90
N LEU A 11 16.31 -9.46 41.98
CA LEU A 11 16.11 -9.77 40.56
C LEU A 11 16.11 -11.28 40.29
N ALA A 12 16.87 -12.08 41.03
CA ALA A 12 16.90 -13.53 40.85
C ALA A 12 15.56 -14.20 41.19
N ASP A 13 14.86 -13.72 42.23
CA ASP A 13 13.56 -14.25 42.64
C ASP A 13 12.38 -13.74 41.78
N ALA A 14 12.58 -12.64 41.04
CA ALA A 14 11.54 -12.03 40.21
C ALA A 14 11.49 -12.55 38.77
N VAL A 15 12.49 -13.33 38.33
CA VAL A 15 12.47 -13.94 36.99
C VAL A 15 11.79 -15.30 37.07
N PRO A 16 10.55 -15.46 36.57
CA PRO A 16 9.92 -16.77 36.49
C PRO A 16 10.80 -17.71 35.66
N GLU A 17 10.97 -18.95 36.12
CA GLU A 17 11.68 -20.00 35.38
C GLU A 17 11.13 -20.06 33.95
N ALA A 18 12.03 -19.94 32.97
CA ALA A 18 11.65 -20.02 31.58
C ALA A 18 10.91 -21.34 31.35
N PRO A 19 9.69 -21.33 30.79
CA PRO A 19 8.97 -22.55 30.49
C PRO A 19 9.88 -23.44 29.63
N GLY A 20 10.04 -24.70 30.03
CA GLY A 20 10.93 -25.65 29.37
C GLY A 20 10.72 -25.58 27.86
N ALA A 21 11.76 -25.20 27.12
CA ALA A 21 11.66 -24.85 25.71
C ALA A 21 10.93 -25.96 24.95
N PRO A 22 9.69 -25.74 24.47
CA PRO A 22 9.06 -26.72 23.60
C PRO A 22 9.93 -26.81 22.36
N ASP A 23 10.22 -28.04 21.93
CA ASP A 23 11.04 -28.33 20.76
C ASP A 23 10.39 -27.75 19.50
N ARG A 24 10.67 -26.46 19.24
CA ARG A 24 10.13 -25.70 18.11
C ARG A 24 10.55 -26.33 16.79
N ALA A 25 11.71 -27.00 16.77
CA ALA A 25 12.21 -27.72 15.60
C ALA A 25 11.34 -28.95 15.30
N ALA A 26 10.95 -29.73 16.30
CA ALA A 26 10.03 -30.85 16.12
C ALA A 26 8.63 -30.40 15.66
N ALA A 27 8.11 -29.29 16.19
CA ALA A 27 6.82 -28.72 15.77
C ALA A 27 6.83 -28.22 14.32
N ALA A 28 7.89 -27.56 13.88
CA ALA A 28 8.06 -27.11 12.49
C ALA A 28 8.16 -28.29 11.51
N LEU A 29 8.91 -29.33 11.86
CA LEU A 29 9.04 -30.55 11.05
C LEU A 29 7.72 -31.32 10.93
N ALA A 30 6.88 -31.33 11.98
CA ALA A 30 5.57 -31.97 11.94
C ALA A 30 4.57 -31.22 11.02
N ARG A 31 4.65 -29.89 10.97
CA ARG A 31 3.78 -29.05 10.11
C ARG A 31 4.12 -29.22 8.63
N ALA A 32 5.40 -29.15 8.28
CA ALA A 32 5.87 -29.32 6.90
C ALA A 32 5.51 -30.70 6.28
N ARG A 33 5.40 -31.75 7.10
CA ARG A 33 4.98 -33.09 6.64
C ARG A 33 3.49 -33.19 6.32
N ARG A 34 2.62 -32.38 6.95
CA ARG A 34 1.17 -32.39 6.66
C ARG A 34 0.85 -31.68 5.36
N ASP A 35 1.51 -30.55 5.08
CA ASP A 35 1.19 -29.73 3.90
C ASP A 35 1.57 -30.44 2.60
N ARG A 36 2.69 -31.17 2.57
CA ARG A 36 3.09 -31.99 1.40
C ARG A 36 2.10 -33.09 1.03
N ARG A 37 1.24 -33.54 1.95
CA ARG A 37 0.22 -34.56 1.68
C ARG A 37 -1.08 -33.98 1.09
N ARG A 38 -1.31 -32.67 1.22
CA ARG A 38 -2.53 -32.03 0.70
C ARG A 38 -2.40 -31.58 -0.76
N THR A 39 -1.20 -31.28 -1.22
CA THR A 39 -0.96 -30.75 -2.56
C THR A 39 -0.99 -31.78 -3.70
N THR A 40 -1.12 -33.08 -3.42
CA THR A 40 -1.03 -34.12 -4.47
C THR A 40 -2.37 -34.57 -5.08
N ILE A 41 -3.53 -34.01 -4.68
CA ILE A 41 -4.84 -34.59 -5.06
C ILE A 41 -5.70 -33.69 -5.97
N VAL A 42 -5.38 -32.43 -6.21
CA VAL A 42 -6.25 -31.55 -7.02
C VAL A 42 -5.64 -31.31 -8.40
N GLY A 43 -6.02 -32.13 -9.37
CA GLY A 43 -5.56 -31.98 -10.75
C GLY A 43 -6.35 -32.81 -11.75
N ALA A 44 -7.62 -32.45 -11.99
CA ALA A 44 -8.34 -32.74 -13.24
C ALA A 44 -9.75 -32.12 -13.21
N ALA A 45 -9.96 -31.00 -13.92
CA ALA A 45 -11.18 -30.69 -14.69
C ALA A 45 -11.19 -29.21 -15.10
N SER A 46 -10.88 -28.92 -16.36
CA SER A 46 -11.27 -27.66 -17.00
C SER A 46 -12.30 -27.95 -18.09
N VAL A 47 -13.53 -27.52 -17.83
CA VAL A 47 -14.67 -27.57 -18.74
C VAL A 47 -14.71 -26.25 -19.51
N ALA A 48 -14.74 -26.32 -20.83
CA ALA A 48 -14.93 -25.18 -21.72
C ALA A 48 -16.39 -24.69 -21.65
N VAL A 49 -16.59 -23.40 -21.39
CA VAL A 49 -17.91 -22.74 -21.46
C VAL A 49 -17.86 -21.69 -22.57
N THR A 50 -18.66 -21.92 -23.60
CA THR A 50 -18.92 -21.01 -24.73
C THR A 50 -20.19 -20.20 -24.42
N LEU A 51 -20.06 -18.89 -24.25
CA LEU A 51 -21.21 -17.99 -24.09
C LEU A 51 -21.59 -17.39 -25.45
N THR A 52 -22.74 -17.80 -25.97
CA THR A 52 -23.41 -17.18 -27.12
C THR A 52 -24.50 -16.27 -26.58
N VAL A 53 -24.32 -14.95 -26.66
CA VAL A 53 -25.37 -13.97 -26.33
C VAL A 53 -26.06 -13.57 -27.64
N VAL A 54 -27.20 -14.19 -27.92
CA VAL A 54 -28.14 -13.72 -28.94
C VAL A 54 -29.26 -12.98 -28.22
N GLY A 55 -29.21 -11.65 -28.28
CA GLY A 55 -30.23 -10.76 -27.76
C GLY A 55 -31.43 -10.69 -28.69
N ALA A 56 -32.62 -10.97 -28.16
CA ALA A 56 -33.88 -10.62 -28.78
C ALA A 56 -34.95 -10.44 -27.70
N ILE A 57 -35.21 -9.20 -27.27
CA ILE A 57 -36.49 -8.83 -26.67
C ILE A 57 -36.91 -7.48 -27.22
N ALA A 58 -37.87 -7.52 -28.13
CA ALA A 58 -38.71 -6.39 -28.51
C ALA A 58 -40.09 -6.61 -27.89
N THR A 59 -40.48 -5.76 -26.94
CA THR A 59 -41.89 -5.60 -26.56
C THR A 59 -42.21 -4.13 -26.35
N LEU A 60 -43.09 -3.63 -27.22
CA LEU A 60 -43.70 -2.31 -27.23
C LEU A 60 -44.55 -2.10 -25.97
N GLY A 61 -44.24 -1.05 -25.21
CA GLY A 61 -45.08 -0.54 -24.14
C GLY A 61 -45.01 0.98 -24.11
N ASP A 62 -46.04 1.63 -24.64
CA ASP A 62 -46.29 3.08 -24.56
C ASP A 62 -46.61 3.47 -23.11
N GLY A 63 -45.57 3.51 -22.28
CA GLY A 63 -45.59 4.08 -20.95
C GLY A 63 -44.56 5.19 -20.91
N ARG A 64 -45.00 6.44 -21.01
CA ARG A 64 -44.18 7.65 -20.92
C ARG A 64 -43.65 7.79 -19.50
N SER A 65 -42.69 6.93 -19.11
CA SER A 65 -41.84 7.16 -17.96
C SER A 65 -41.13 8.48 -18.21
N PRO A 66 -41.11 9.43 -17.25
CA PRO A 66 -40.28 10.61 -17.39
C PRO A 66 -38.87 10.12 -17.68
N ASP A 67 -38.26 10.60 -18.76
CA ASP A 67 -36.88 10.30 -19.13
C ASP A 67 -36.01 10.61 -17.90
N ARG A 68 -35.72 9.56 -17.13
CA ARG A 68 -34.79 9.60 -16.04
C ARG A 68 -33.44 9.66 -16.73
N VAL A 69 -33.02 10.88 -17.04
CA VAL A 69 -31.67 11.17 -17.54
C VAL A 69 -30.75 10.43 -16.60
N ALA A 70 -30.11 9.37 -17.10
CA ALA A 70 -29.14 8.63 -16.33
C ALA A 70 -28.10 9.66 -15.90
N ALA A 71 -28.01 9.91 -14.59
CA ALA A 71 -27.00 10.80 -14.08
C ALA A 71 -25.65 10.28 -14.58
N GLU A 72 -24.86 11.17 -15.17
CA GLU A 72 -23.51 10.84 -15.59
C GLU A 72 -22.74 10.32 -14.36
N PRO A 73 -21.99 9.21 -14.48
CA PRO A 73 -21.23 8.69 -13.36
C PRO A 73 -20.28 9.77 -12.82
N PRO A 74 -20.07 9.83 -11.50
CA PRO A 74 -19.18 10.83 -10.91
C PRO A 74 -17.76 10.65 -11.45
N SER A 75 -17.12 11.75 -11.82
CA SER A 75 -15.70 11.78 -12.19
C SER A 75 -14.85 11.42 -10.97
N PRO A 76 -13.88 10.48 -11.07
CA PRO A 76 -13.00 10.08 -9.97
C PRO A 76 -12.28 11.24 -9.25
N LEU A 77 -11.99 12.31 -10.00
CA LEU A 77 -11.27 13.48 -9.51
C LEU A 77 -12.18 14.52 -8.84
N ASP A 78 -13.49 14.48 -9.12
CA ASP A 78 -14.47 15.45 -8.63
C ASP A 78 -15.26 14.95 -7.40
N VAL A 79 -14.97 13.74 -6.93
CA VAL A 79 -15.55 13.15 -5.71
C VAL A 79 -15.11 13.95 -4.47
N ALA A 80 -15.95 13.91 -3.43
CA ALA A 80 -15.68 14.50 -2.12
C ALA A 80 -14.24 14.24 -1.64
N THR A 81 -13.61 15.29 -1.12
CA THR A 81 -12.24 15.24 -0.60
C THR A 81 -12.19 14.52 0.74
N CYS A 82 -10.99 14.08 1.13
CA CYS A 82 -10.75 13.60 2.48
C CYS A 82 -11.19 14.63 3.54
N PRO A 83 -11.68 14.17 4.71
CA PRO A 83 -11.98 15.07 5.81
C PRO A 83 -10.71 15.84 6.22
N ALA A 84 -10.88 17.08 6.71
CA ALA A 84 -9.76 17.93 7.09
C ALA A 84 -8.94 17.35 8.25
N GLU A 85 -9.60 16.57 9.12
CA GLU A 85 -8.98 15.82 10.21
C GLU A 85 -9.44 14.35 10.11
N PRO A 86 -8.58 13.37 10.42
CA PRO A 86 -8.97 11.97 10.46
C PRO A 86 -10.16 11.73 11.40
N VAL A 87 -11.18 11.02 10.92
CA VAL A 87 -12.35 10.67 11.74
C VAL A 87 -11.98 9.58 12.74
N ASP A 88 -12.27 9.79 14.02
CA ASP A 88 -12.13 8.73 15.03
C ASP A 88 -13.29 7.73 14.91
N ALA A 89 -13.09 6.70 14.08
CA ALA A 89 -14.06 5.64 13.79
C ALA A 89 -14.49 4.84 15.04
N LEU A 90 -13.69 4.83 16.12
CA LEU A 90 -14.05 4.14 17.38
C LEU A 90 -15.20 4.83 18.12
N THR A 91 -15.34 6.15 17.94
CA THR A 91 -16.35 6.96 18.62
C THR A 91 -17.61 7.19 17.79
N GLN A 92 -17.59 6.80 16.51
CA GLN A 92 -18.73 6.95 15.62
C GLN A 92 -19.84 5.96 15.98
N VAL A 93 -21.09 6.38 15.75
CA VAL A 93 -22.28 5.56 16.00
C VAL A 93 -22.95 5.27 14.66
N GLY A 94 -23.26 4.00 14.41
CA GLY A 94 -23.86 3.56 13.15
C GLY A 94 -23.92 2.05 13.04
N PRO A 95 -24.25 1.52 11.85
CA PRO A 95 -24.05 0.10 11.57
C PRO A 95 -22.57 -0.25 11.76
N ASP A 96 -22.33 -1.45 12.28
CA ASP A 96 -20.99 -1.98 12.51
C ASP A 96 -20.23 -2.33 11.22
N HIS A 97 -20.84 -2.17 10.06
CA HIS A 97 -20.30 -2.49 8.73
C HIS A 97 -20.46 -1.29 7.80
N VAL A 98 -19.77 -1.31 6.67
CA VAL A 98 -19.96 -0.35 5.57
C VAL A 98 -21.24 -0.72 4.81
N PRO A 99 -22.29 0.11 4.80
CA PRO A 99 -23.51 -0.18 4.03
C PRO A 99 -23.26 -0.28 2.53
N ASP A 100 -24.02 -1.14 1.85
CA ASP A 100 -23.99 -1.24 0.38
C ASP A 100 -24.42 0.07 -0.31
N GLY A 101 -24.02 0.25 -1.57
CA GLY A 101 -24.51 1.34 -2.42
C GLY A 101 -23.74 2.66 -2.23
N ALA A 102 -22.52 2.59 -1.69
CA ALA A 102 -21.59 3.70 -1.78
C ALA A 102 -21.27 3.97 -3.27
N VAL A 103 -21.26 5.25 -3.66
CA VAL A 103 -20.99 5.66 -5.05
C VAL A 103 -19.52 5.91 -5.30
N SER A 104 -18.72 6.02 -4.25
CA SER A 104 -17.27 6.18 -4.33
C SER A 104 -16.61 5.80 -3.02
N VAL A 105 -15.35 5.38 -3.08
CA VAL A 105 -14.48 5.26 -1.91
C VAL A 105 -13.16 5.99 -2.17
N ARG A 106 -12.70 6.75 -1.19
CA ARG A 106 -11.41 7.48 -1.25
C ARG A 106 -10.50 6.99 -0.13
N LEU A 107 -9.24 6.68 -0.48
CA LEU A 107 -8.18 6.48 0.49
C LEU A 107 -7.77 7.83 1.06
N CYS A 108 -7.65 7.90 2.38
CA CYS A 108 -7.28 9.10 3.12
C CYS A 108 -6.27 8.73 4.19
N ASP A 109 -5.52 9.73 4.67
CA ASP A 109 -4.66 9.57 5.83
C ASP A 109 -5.49 9.30 7.08
N GLY A 110 -5.03 8.38 7.92
CA GLY A 110 -5.72 7.94 9.12
C GLY A 110 -4.95 8.12 10.42
N GLY A 111 -3.76 8.72 10.41
CA GLY A 111 -2.94 8.72 11.61
C GLY A 111 -1.82 9.75 11.71
N VAL A 112 -0.92 9.50 12.66
CA VAL A 112 0.24 10.35 12.94
C VAL A 112 1.35 10.12 11.92
N VAL A 113 1.51 8.86 11.49
CA VAL A 113 2.43 8.46 10.41
C VAL A 113 1.63 8.55 9.11
N LEU A 114 2.02 9.52 8.29
CA LEU A 114 1.31 9.82 7.06
C LEU A 114 1.46 8.68 6.05
N ILE A 115 0.56 8.63 5.08
CA ILE A 115 0.66 7.74 3.92
C ILE A 115 0.62 8.56 2.63
N ASP A 116 1.13 7.99 1.54
CA ASP A 116 0.92 8.58 0.21
C ASP A 116 -0.52 8.31 -0.25
N VAL A 117 -1.33 9.37 -0.34
CA VAL A 117 -2.76 9.31 -0.68
C VAL A 117 -2.96 9.64 -2.16
N PRO A 118 -3.66 8.79 -2.96
CA PRO A 118 -3.99 9.11 -4.35
C PRO A 118 -4.91 10.33 -4.46
N GLN A 119 -4.83 11.03 -5.59
CA GLN A 119 -5.65 12.24 -5.81
C GLN A 119 -7.10 11.93 -6.18
N ASP A 120 -7.33 10.77 -6.78
CA ASP A 120 -8.60 10.25 -7.27
C ASP A 120 -9.26 9.28 -6.29
N ALA A 121 -10.57 9.16 -6.42
CA ALA A 121 -11.37 8.16 -5.73
C ALA A 121 -11.62 6.94 -6.64
N LEU A 122 -11.90 5.80 -6.02
CA LEU A 122 -12.49 4.68 -6.71
C LEU A 122 -14.00 4.92 -6.83
N VAL A 123 -14.55 4.88 -8.05
CA VAL A 123 -15.98 5.07 -8.36
C VAL A 123 -16.60 3.85 -9.05
N THR A 124 -15.78 2.87 -9.43
CA THR A 124 -16.21 1.57 -9.95
C THR A 124 -15.98 0.49 -8.90
N GLU A 125 -16.83 -0.53 -8.85
CA GLU A 125 -16.65 -1.69 -7.95
C GLU A 125 -16.47 -1.30 -6.47
N VAL A 126 -17.10 -0.21 -6.03
CA VAL A 126 -16.98 0.31 -4.66
C VAL A 126 -17.47 -0.71 -3.63
N ASP A 127 -18.53 -1.46 -3.97
CA ASP A 127 -19.10 -2.50 -3.11
C ASP A 127 -18.10 -3.64 -2.85
N ASP A 128 -17.12 -3.88 -3.73
CA ASP A 128 -16.10 -4.91 -3.53
C ASP A 128 -15.10 -4.50 -2.44
N VAL A 129 -14.77 -3.21 -2.33
CA VAL A 129 -13.97 -2.69 -1.22
C VAL A 129 -14.76 -2.74 0.08
N ALA A 130 -16.05 -2.38 0.05
CA ALA A 130 -16.93 -2.52 1.21
C ALA A 130 -17.03 -3.98 1.67
N ALA A 131 -17.16 -4.93 0.74
CA ALA A 131 -17.16 -6.36 1.02
C ALA A 131 -15.83 -6.83 1.63
N ALA A 132 -14.68 -6.31 1.16
CA ALA A 132 -13.38 -6.62 1.75
C ALA A 132 -13.26 -6.12 3.19
N VAL A 133 -13.83 -4.95 3.52
CA VAL A 133 -13.90 -4.45 4.91
C VAL A 133 -14.86 -5.30 5.76
N ASN A 134 -16.06 -5.56 5.25
CA ASN A 134 -17.13 -6.25 5.99
C ASN A 134 -16.86 -7.73 6.19
N GLY A 135 -16.06 -8.34 5.31
CA GLY A 135 -15.66 -9.75 5.37
C GLY A 135 -14.53 -10.05 6.35
N LEU A 136 -13.96 -9.03 7.01
CA LEU A 136 -12.91 -9.22 8.02
C LEU A 136 -13.45 -9.89 9.29
N GLU A 137 -12.58 -10.62 9.98
CA GLU A 137 -12.91 -11.25 11.26
C GLU A 137 -13.00 -10.20 12.37
N ASP A 138 -13.99 -10.35 13.27
CA ASP A 138 -14.12 -9.52 14.47
C ASP A 138 -12.86 -9.59 15.34
N ALA A 139 -12.46 -8.45 15.90
CA ALA A 139 -11.30 -8.39 16.76
C ALA A 139 -11.58 -9.06 18.11
N ALA A 140 -11.03 -10.26 18.32
CA ALA A 140 -10.93 -10.85 19.66
C ALA A 140 -9.94 -10.07 20.55
N PRO A 141 -10.18 -9.96 21.88
CA PRO A 141 -9.26 -9.30 22.81
C PRO A 141 -7.84 -9.87 22.73
N ARG A 142 -6.86 -8.99 22.54
CA ARG A 142 -5.46 -9.36 22.30
C ARG A 142 -4.52 -8.27 22.80
N ALA A 143 -3.29 -8.66 23.14
CA ALA A 143 -2.23 -7.72 23.47
C ALA A 143 -1.38 -7.47 22.21
N CYS A 144 -1.45 -6.26 21.69
CA CYS A 144 -0.65 -5.79 20.56
C CYS A 144 0.56 -5.02 21.09
N THR A 145 1.64 -4.95 20.32
CA THR A 145 2.70 -3.99 20.61
C THR A 145 2.19 -2.57 20.36
N GLU A 146 2.58 -1.61 21.19
CA GLU A 146 2.28 -0.18 21.02
C GLU A 146 3.14 0.47 19.92
N GLU A 147 3.53 -0.31 18.91
CA GLU A 147 4.32 0.18 17.79
C GLU A 147 3.47 1.15 16.98
N LEU A 148 3.79 2.43 17.02
CA LEU A 148 3.16 3.44 16.17
C LEU A 148 3.58 3.19 14.71
N GLY A 149 2.61 3.15 13.81
CA GLY A 149 2.86 3.04 12.39
C GLY A 149 1.79 3.75 11.56
N PRO A 150 1.80 3.55 10.23
CA PRO A 150 0.86 4.21 9.33
C PRO A 150 -0.56 3.71 9.55
N GLY A 151 -1.51 4.63 9.50
CA GLY A 151 -2.94 4.36 9.48
C GLY A 151 -3.57 4.99 8.25
N TYR A 152 -4.71 4.46 7.82
CA TYR A 152 -5.45 4.96 6.67
C TYR A 152 -6.95 5.01 6.97
N GLN A 153 -7.68 5.74 6.15
CA GLN A 153 -9.14 5.78 6.15
C GLN A 153 -9.66 5.50 4.75
N LEU A 154 -10.62 4.60 4.64
CA LEU A 154 -11.44 4.43 3.45
C LEU A 154 -12.75 5.17 3.71
N VAL A 155 -12.94 6.28 3.00
CA VAL A 155 -14.14 7.13 3.12
C VAL A 155 -15.12 6.75 2.01
N PHE A 156 -16.16 6.03 2.38
CA PHE A 156 -17.25 5.63 1.48
C PHE A 156 -18.29 6.74 1.44
N ALA A 157 -18.52 7.34 0.28
CA ALA A 157 -19.52 8.38 0.09
C ALA A 157 -20.77 7.84 -0.63
N TYR A 158 -21.93 8.33 -0.23
CA TYR A 158 -23.23 7.91 -0.76
C TYR A 158 -23.90 9.03 -1.55
N ALA A 159 -24.86 8.66 -2.41
CA ALA A 159 -25.55 9.59 -3.29
C ALA A 159 -26.36 10.69 -2.54
N ASP A 160 -26.74 10.44 -1.29
CA ASP A 160 -27.44 11.40 -0.43
C ASP A 160 -26.48 12.40 0.26
N GLY A 161 -25.18 12.30 -0.01
CA GLY A 161 -24.13 13.14 0.58
C GLY A 161 -23.64 12.67 1.94
N THR A 162 -24.17 11.55 2.47
CA THR A 162 -23.63 10.94 3.68
C THR A 162 -22.35 10.16 3.39
N SER A 163 -21.61 9.83 4.45
CA SER A 163 -20.37 9.05 4.35
C SER A 163 -20.17 8.11 5.53
N VAL A 164 -19.51 6.98 5.29
CA VAL A 164 -19.04 6.04 6.31
C VAL A 164 -17.52 5.91 6.20
N VAL A 165 -16.84 5.85 7.34
CA VAL A 165 -15.38 5.70 7.39
C VAL A 165 -15.02 4.33 7.95
N ALA A 166 -14.20 3.60 7.20
CA ALA A 166 -13.46 2.44 7.70
C ALA A 166 -12.01 2.86 7.95
N ALA A 167 -11.59 2.89 9.22
CA ALA A 167 -10.24 3.30 9.59
C ALA A 167 -9.35 2.07 9.82
N GLY A 168 -8.30 1.91 9.02
CA GLY A 168 -7.35 0.81 9.11
C GLY A 168 -6.03 1.25 9.76
N ARG A 169 -5.42 0.35 10.54
CA ARG A 169 -4.07 0.51 11.10
C ARG A 169 -3.16 -0.53 10.47
N LEU A 170 -1.99 -0.14 9.95
CA LEU A 170 -1.01 -1.07 9.36
C LEU A 170 0.07 -1.51 10.36
N TYR A 171 -0.19 -1.32 11.65
CA TYR A 171 0.71 -1.61 12.76
C TYR A 171 -0.03 -2.34 13.89
N GLY A 172 0.71 -2.81 14.89
CA GLY A 172 0.15 -3.53 16.02
C GLY A 172 -0.67 -4.75 15.56
N CYS A 173 -1.95 -4.78 15.90
CA CYS A 173 -2.85 -5.88 15.53
C CYS A 173 -3.51 -5.75 14.16
N ARG A 174 -3.16 -4.71 13.39
CA ARG A 174 -3.67 -4.49 12.03
C ARG A 174 -5.19 -4.42 11.97
N GLU A 175 -5.74 -3.58 12.84
CA GLU A 175 -7.19 -3.43 13.04
C GLU A 175 -7.84 -2.58 11.95
N VAL A 176 -9.09 -2.86 11.67
CA VAL A 176 -10.02 -1.99 10.92
C VAL A 176 -11.21 -1.67 11.81
N VAL A 177 -11.56 -0.39 11.90
CA VAL A 177 -12.67 0.08 12.71
C VAL A 177 -13.75 0.70 11.84
N VAL A 178 -15.00 0.29 12.05
CA VAL A 178 -16.19 0.89 11.44
C VAL A 178 -17.21 1.15 12.54
N ASN A 179 -17.52 2.42 12.81
CA ASN A 179 -18.53 2.84 13.81
C ASN A 179 -18.42 2.12 15.16
N GLY A 180 -17.21 2.08 15.73
CA GLY A 180 -16.93 1.44 17.01
C GLY A 180 -16.72 -0.08 16.95
N ALA A 181 -17.00 -0.74 15.82
CA ALA A 181 -16.75 -2.16 15.65
C ALA A 181 -15.34 -2.42 15.11
N GLU A 182 -14.56 -3.19 15.84
CA GLU A 182 -13.18 -3.52 15.52
C GLU A 182 -13.08 -4.89 14.83
N ARG A 183 -12.28 -4.94 13.76
CA ARG A 183 -11.97 -6.13 12.96
C ARG A 183 -10.48 -6.23 12.72
N ILE A 184 -10.01 -7.36 12.20
CA ILE A 184 -8.58 -7.61 11.97
C ILE A 184 -8.32 -7.93 10.51
N GLY A 185 -7.20 -7.41 10.00
CA GLY A 185 -6.75 -7.65 8.63
C GLY A 185 -6.79 -6.38 7.79
N ALA A 186 -6.27 -5.27 8.32
CA ALA A 186 -6.26 -3.97 7.64
C ALA A 186 -5.56 -3.96 6.27
N ASP A 187 -4.69 -4.92 5.98
CA ASP A 187 -4.06 -5.04 4.67
C ASP A 187 -5.08 -5.37 3.57
N ALA A 188 -6.02 -6.29 3.84
CA ALA A 188 -6.92 -6.81 2.81
C ALA A 188 -7.81 -5.75 2.12
N PRO A 189 -8.52 -4.86 2.84
CA PRO A 189 -9.31 -3.83 2.17
C PRO A 189 -8.44 -2.74 1.52
N LEU A 190 -7.23 -2.46 2.03
CA LEU A 190 -6.30 -1.54 1.38
C LEU A 190 -5.77 -2.13 0.07
N GLU A 191 -5.35 -3.40 0.07
CA GLU A 191 -4.92 -4.12 -1.14
C GLU A 191 -6.03 -4.16 -2.18
N ARG A 192 -7.28 -4.49 -1.77
CA ARG A 192 -8.42 -4.51 -2.69
C ARG A 192 -8.72 -3.12 -3.28
N PHE A 193 -8.63 -2.06 -2.48
CA PHE A 193 -8.77 -0.69 -2.98
C PHE A 193 -7.68 -0.36 -4.02
N ILE A 194 -6.42 -0.70 -3.74
CA ILE A 194 -5.28 -0.41 -4.63
C ILE A 194 -5.42 -1.17 -5.96
N GLU A 195 -5.81 -2.44 -5.91
CA GLU A 195 -6.08 -3.26 -7.10
C GLU A 195 -7.15 -2.63 -7.98
N LEU A 196 -8.33 -2.36 -7.42
CA LEU A 196 -9.46 -1.79 -8.16
C LEU A 196 -9.16 -0.38 -8.68
N LEU A 197 -8.43 0.44 -7.93
CA LEU A 197 -8.06 1.78 -8.38
C LEU A 197 -7.11 1.71 -9.58
N ARG A 198 -6.20 0.74 -9.60
CA ARG A 198 -5.33 0.50 -10.77
C ARG A 198 -6.15 0.06 -11.98
N GLU A 199 -7.04 -0.90 -11.82
CA GLU A 199 -7.93 -1.36 -12.89
C GLU A 199 -8.78 -0.21 -13.45
N GLN A 200 -9.35 0.64 -12.58
CA GLN A 200 -10.09 1.82 -12.99
C GLN A 200 -9.23 2.76 -13.87
N ARG A 201 -7.96 2.94 -13.51
CA ARG A 201 -7.05 3.85 -14.22
C ARG A 201 -6.59 3.32 -15.58
N GLU A 202 -6.61 2.01 -15.83
CA GLU A 202 -6.23 1.43 -17.13
C GLU A 202 -7.14 1.92 -18.28
N GLY A 203 -8.38 2.31 -17.98
CA GLY A 203 -9.35 2.83 -18.95
C GLY A 203 -9.44 4.36 -19.02
N LEU A 204 -8.64 5.09 -18.24
CA LEU A 204 -8.75 6.53 -18.09
C LEU A 204 -7.50 7.26 -18.58
N GLU A 205 -7.70 8.48 -19.09
CA GLU A 205 -6.59 9.38 -19.40
C GLU A 205 -6.07 10.01 -18.10
N PRO A 206 -4.77 9.89 -17.78
CA PRO A 206 -4.21 10.48 -16.57
C PRO A 206 -4.25 12.02 -16.63
N PRO A 207 -4.30 12.70 -15.47
CA PRO A 207 -4.18 14.14 -15.43
C PRO A 207 -2.80 14.57 -15.96
N GLN A 208 -2.72 15.74 -16.59
CA GLN A 208 -1.42 16.25 -17.07
C GLN A 208 -0.45 16.49 -15.91
N VAL A 209 0.64 15.74 -15.87
CA VAL A 209 1.77 15.98 -14.95
C VAL A 209 2.76 16.88 -15.66
N SER A 210 3.04 18.06 -15.10
CA SER A 210 3.82 19.07 -15.82
C SER A 210 5.27 19.20 -15.35
N THR A 211 5.60 18.87 -14.10
CA THR A 211 6.96 19.13 -13.59
C THR A 211 7.36 18.21 -12.43
N ALA A 212 8.68 18.08 -12.22
CA ALA A 212 9.29 17.51 -11.01
C ALA A 212 9.23 18.48 -9.80
N ASP A 213 8.46 19.58 -9.90
CA ASP A 213 8.33 20.56 -8.83
C ASP A 213 7.62 19.92 -7.62
N GLY A 214 8.18 20.11 -6.43
CA GLY A 214 7.68 19.49 -5.20
C GLY A 214 8.28 18.13 -4.88
N LEU A 215 9.10 17.54 -5.76
CA LEU A 215 9.98 16.42 -5.41
C LEU A 215 11.19 16.93 -4.61
N GLU A 216 11.03 16.94 -3.29
CA GLU A 216 12.06 17.34 -2.34
C GLU A 216 12.84 16.13 -1.82
N CYS A 217 14.16 16.16 -1.98
CA CYS A 217 15.05 15.09 -1.50
C CYS A 217 15.04 14.89 0.02
N LEU A 218 14.66 15.93 0.78
CA LEU A 218 14.54 15.89 2.23
C LEU A 218 13.09 15.99 2.69
N ARG A 219 12.10 15.66 1.85
CA ARG A 219 10.69 15.78 2.25
C ARG A 219 10.55 15.14 3.64
N ARG A 220 10.31 16.04 4.61
CA ARG A 220 10.51 15.93 6.06
C ARG A 220 10.83 14.52 6.57
N LEU A 221 12.10 14.24 6.88
CA LEU A 221 12.51 13.06 7.67
C LEU A 221 11.79 12.99 9.04
N ASP A 222 11.20 14.09 9.47
CA ASP A 222 10.35 14.24 10.65
C ASP A 222 8.91 13.73 10.47
N THR A 223 8.43 13.55 9.23
CA THR A 223 7.16 12.85 8.94
C THR A 223 7.45 11.61 8.09
N VAL A 224 7.59 10.47 8.76
CA VAL A 224 7.63 9.17 8.10
C VAL A 224 6.34 9.03 7.29
N THR A 225 6.44 9.15 5.97
CA THR A 225 5.31 8.88 5.07
C THR A 225 5.48 7.47 4.56
N ALA A 226 4.62 6.55 4.98
CA ALA A 226 4.68 5.19 4.50
C ALA A 226 4.23 5.15 3.03
N PRO A 227 5.05 4.58 2.13
CA PRO A 227 4.69 4.46 0.73
C PRO A 227 3.52 3.49 0.60
N ILE A 228 2.46 3.93 -0.09
CA ILE A 228 1.40 3.05 -0.56
C ILE A 228 1.78 2.58 -1.96
N PRO A 229 1.82 1.27 -2.24
CA PRO A 229 2.25 0.77 -3.53
C PRO A 229 1.15 0.94 -4.58
N LEU A 230 0.81 2.19 -4.92
CA LEU A 230 -0.07 2.54 -6.04
C LEU A 230 0.76 2.74 -7.31
N GLY A 231 1.70 3.67 -7.27
CA GLY A 231 2.64 3.91 -8.36
C GLY A 231 3.65 2.77 -8.48
N ARG A 232 3.94 2.34 -9.71
CA ARG A 232 5.03 1.39 -9.98
C ARG A 232 6.26 2.14 -10.48
N ALA A 233 7.44 1.60 -10.23
CA ALA A 233 8.69 2.20 -10.72
C ALA A 233 8.74 2.31 -12.25
N GLN A 234 8.07 1.38 -12.94
CA GLN A 234 7.95 1.36 -14.39
C GLN A 234 6.97 2.40 -14.94
N ASP A 235 6.16 3.05 -14.09
CA ASP A 235 5.20 4.09 -14.50
C ASP A 235 5.74 5.50 -14.23
N LEU A 236 7.04 5.64 -13.98
CA LEU A 236 7.67 6.94 -13.68
C LEU A 236 7.66 7.86 -14.91
N GLU A 237 7.07 9.05 -14.74
CA GLU A 237 7.03 10.11 -15.76
C GLU A 237 8.10 11.18 -15.50
N VAL A 238 8.22 11.61 -14.24
CA VAL A 238 9.20 12.60 -13.80
C VAL A 238 9.88 12.13 -12.52
N ALA A 239 11.18 12.35 -12.39
CA ALA A 239 11.89 12.01 -11.15
C ALA A 239 13.13 12.86 -10.92
N VAL A 240 13.60 12.79 -9.68
CA VAL A 240 14.85 13.38 -9.21
C VAL A 240 15.71 12.29 -8.58
N LEU A 241 17.01 12.38 -8.81
CA LEU A 241 18.02 11.66 -8.05
C LEU A 241 18.52 12.52 -6.90
N CYS A 242 18.52 11.94 -5.71
CA CYS A 242 18.92 12.55 -4.46
C CYS A 242 20.08 11.77 -3.86
N VAL A 243 21.16 12.44 -3.49
CA VAL A 243 22.26 11.84 -2.74
C VAL A 243 22.33 12.51 -1.37
N THR A 244 22.24 11.70 -0.33
CA THR A 244 22.20 12.19 1.06
C THR A 244 23.36 11.58 1.86
N SER A 245 24.08 12.43 2.61
CA SER A 245 25.11 12.01 3.57
C SER A 245 24.93 12.76 4.89
N GLY A 246 25.02 12.04 6.01
CA GLY A 246 24.88 12.63 7.35
C GLY A 246 23.58 13.43 7.55
N GLY A 247 22.47 13.02 6.91
CA GLY A 247 21.17 13.69 6.98
C GLY A 247 21.06 14.99 6.16
N ARG A 248 22.03 15.29 5.29
CA ARG A 248 22.01 16.44 4.38
C ARG A 248 21.98 15.97 2.93
N VAL A 249 21.26 16.70 2.08
CA VAL A 249 21.32 16.47 0.63
C VAL A 249 22.59 17.08 0.11
N ASP A 250 23.50 16.20 -0.31
CA ASP A 250 24.72 16.60 -0.99
C ASP A 250 24.44 16.93 -2.45
N ARG A 251 23.46 16.23 -3.06
CA ARG A 251 23.10 16.43 -4.45
C ARG A 251 21.63 16.16 -4.74
N ARG A 252 21.04 17.02 -5.56
CA ARG A 252 19.75 16.83 -6.24
C ARG A 252 19.98 17.02 -7.74
N ALA A 253 19.53 16.07 -8.54
CA ALA A 253 19.56 16.16 -9.99
C ALA A 253 18.22 15.73 -10.57
N GLU A 254 17.61 16.57 -11.40
CA GLU A 254 16.44 16.16 -12.19
C GLU A 254 16.87 15.17 -13.27
N ILE A 255 16.07 14.13 -13.44
CA ILE A 255 16.29 13.11 -14.47
C ILE A 255 15.63 13.63 -15.74
N ALA A 256 16.43 13.83 -16.79
CA ALA A 256 15.92 14.27 -18.08
C ALA A 256 14.98 13.21 -18.68
N GLU A 257 13.95 13.63 -19.42
CA GLU A 257 12.97 12.75 -20.07
C GLU A 257 13.61 11.59 -20.84
N ARG A 258 14.60 11.90 -21.71
CA ARG A 258 15.35 10.87 -22.44
C ARG A 258 16.08 9.85 -21.54
N ASP A 259 16.53 10.29 -20.37
CA ASP A 259 17.21 9.41 -19.42
C ASP A 259 16.15 8.57 -18.68
N MET A 260 14.98 9.16 -18.40
CA MET A 260 13.84 8.47 -17.79
C MET A 260 13.37 7.29 -18.62
N GLU A 261 13.19 7.46 -19.94
CA GLU A 261 12.81 6.38 -20.86
C GLU A 261 13.76 5.17 -20.74
N VAL A 262 15.06 5.43 -20.68
CA VAL A 262 16.09 4.38 -20.51
C VAL A 262 15.99 3.72 -19.14
N LEU A 263 15.83 4.51 -18.07
CA LEU A 263 15.73 3.98 -16.71
C LEU A 263 14.48 3.13 -16.52
N VAL A 264 13.32 3.58 -17.02
CA VAL A 264 12.05 2.84 -16.95
C VAL A 264 12.13 1.53 -17.73
N ALA A 265 12.63 1.56 -18.97
CA ALA A 265 12.81 0.35 -19.77
C ALA A 265 13.80 -0.64 -19.12
N ASP A 266 14.82 -0.15 -18.43
CA ASP A 266 15.74 -0.99 -17.66
C ASP A 266 15.08 -1.57 -16.39
N MET A 267 14.25 -0.78 -15.70
CA MET A 267 13.47 -1.25 -14.54
C MET A 267 12.50 -2.37 -14.90
N GLU A 268 11.87 -2.33 -16.08
CA GLU A 268 11.02 -3.43 -16.56
C GLU A 268 11.79 -4.74 -16.72
N GLN A 269 13.04 -4.67 -17.18
CA GLN A 269 13.86 -5.84 -17.50
C GLN A 269 14.67 -6.37 -16.32
N ASN A 270 15.12 -5.49 -15.44
CA ASN A 270 16.12 -5.79 -14.40
C ASN A 270 15.59 -5.63 -12.97
N THR A 271 14.27 -5.56 -12.78
CA THR A 271 13.64 -5.61 -11.45
C THR A 271 13.22 -7.03 -11.09
N GLN A 272 13.56 -7.46 -9.88
CA GLN A 272 13.30 -8.80 -9.37
C GLN A 272 12.58 -8.73 -8.02
N SER A 273 11.44 -9.42 -7.90
CA SER A 273 10.75 -9.62 -6.62
C SER A 273 11.37 -10.78 -5.83
N GLY A 274 11.27 -10.73 -4.49
CA GLY A 274 11.89 -11.73 -3.62
C GLY A 274 13.42 -11.72 -3.65
N ALA A 275 14.01 -10.61 -4.11
CA ALA A 275 15.43 -10.41 -4.12
C ALA A 275 15.87 -10.07 -2.69
N GLY A 276 16.48 -11.04 -2.00
CA GLY A 276 16.93 -10.83 -0.62
C GLY A 276 17.77 -9.57 -0.43
N MET A 277 17.60 -8.94 0.73
CA MET A 277 18.31 -7.72 1.10
C MET A 277 19.81 -8.00 1.28
N PRO A 278 20.70 -7.27 0.59
CA PRO A 278 22.14 -7.45 0.77
C PRO A 278 22.58 -7.00 2.16
N SER A 279 23.59 -7.69 2.70
CA SER A 279 24.33 -7.20 3.87
C SER A 279 25.27 -6.08 3.44
N CYS A 280 25.01 -4.85 3.89
CA CYS A 280 25.89 -3.71 3.62
C CYS A 280 27.09 -3.69 4.58
N LEU A 281 28.20 -3.09 4.14
CA LEU A 281 29.32 -2.77 5.02
C LEU A 281 28.90 -1.74 6.08
N ALA A 282 29.58 -1.74 7.24
CA ALA A 282 29.23 -0.93 8.40
C ALA A 282 29.24 0.60 8.14
N ASP A 283 30.04 1.06 7.18
CA ASP A 283 30.10 2.46 6.75
C ASP A 283 29.62 2.57 5.28
N PRO A 284 28.30 2.64 5.04
CA PRO A 284 27.78 2.72 3.69
C PRO A 284 28.16 4.08 3.05
N PRO A 285 28.52 4.10 1.75
CA PRO A 285 28.66 5.35 1.01
C PRO A 285 27.33 6.13 1.01
N PRO A 286 27.35 7.42 0.59
CA PRO A 286 26.11 8.18 0.38
C PRO A 286 25.11 7.37 -0.45
N ILE A 287 23.90 7.22 0.07
CA ILE A 287 22.91 6.33 -0.53
C ILE A 287 22.07 7.16 -1.52
N PRO A 288 22.17 6.89 -2.83
CA PRO A 288 21.32 7.55 -3.80
C PRO A 288 19.87 7.09 -3.61
N ARG A 289 18.94 8.00 -3.83
CA ARG A 289 17.51 7.73 -3.88
C ARG A 289 16.95 8.32 -5.17
N ILE A 290 16.03 7.62 -5.79
CA ILE A 290 15.23 8.15 -6.90
C ILE A 290 13.83 8.38 -6.35
N LEU A 291 13.36 9.62 -6.46
CA LEU A 291 12.00 10.02 -6.08
C LEU A 291 11.31 10.49 -7.35
N GLY A 292 10.16 9.92 -7.69
CA GLY A 292 9.45 10.30 -8.89
C GLY A 292 7.94 10.21 -8.77
N LEU A 293 7.26 10.73 -9.77
CA LEU A 293 5.81 10.71 -9.87
C LEU A 293 5.39 9.93 -11.10
N THR A 294 4.32 9.16 -10.97
CA THR A 294 3.61 8.58 -12.11
C THR A 294 2.74 9.64 -12.82
N ALA A 295 2.15 9.27 -13.96
CA ALA A 295 1.15 10.11 -14.64
C ALA A 295 -0.08 10.43 -13.76
N TRP A 296 -0.37 9.59 -12.76
CA TRP A 296 -1.44 9.83 -11.77
C TRP A 296 -0.97 10.61 -10.54
N ARG A 297 0.27 11.10 -10.56
CA ARG A 297 0.96 11.77 -9.45
C ARG A 297 1.13 10.90 -8.21
N ASP A 298 1.14 9.58 -8.38
CA ASP A 298 1.53 8.68 -7.29
C ASP A 298 3.03 8.79 -7.08
N LEU A 299 3.44 8.85 -5.82
CA LEU A 299 4.85 8.91 -5.47
C LEU A 299 5.48 7.53 -5.54
N VAL A 300 6.59 7.43 -6.24
CA VAL A 300 7.44 6.25 -6.32
C VAL A 300 8.78 6.59 -5.69
N ARG A 301 9.27 5.71 -4.81
CA ARG A 301 10.57 5.86 -4.16
C ARG A 301 11.43 4.62 -4.40
N LEU A 302 12.65 4.85 -4.85
CA LEU A 302 13.68 3.84 -4.97
C LEU A 302 14.85 4.22 -4.08
N SER A 303 15.26 3.32 -3.21
CA SER A 303 16.33 3.55 -2.24
C SER A 303 17.54 2.67 -2.55
N GLY A 304 18.71 3.28 -2.77
CA GLY A 304 19.94 2.55 -3.03
C GLY A 304 20.27 1.54 -1.92
N LEU A 305 20.69 0.33 -2.31
CA LEU A 305 21.08 -0.74 -1.41
C LEU A 305 22.60 -0.88 -1.45
N CYS A 306 23.25 -0.41 -0.38
CA CYS A 306 24.72 -0.41 -0.24
C CYS A 306 25.47 0.38 -1.34
N GLY A 307 24.83 1.34 -1.99
CA GLY A 307 25.42 2.15 -3.07
C GLY A 307 24.43 2.44 -4.20
N SER A 308 24.94 2.62 -5.42
CA SER A 308 24.19 2.96 -6.63
C SER A 308 23.95 1.80 -7.60
N ASN A 309 24.34 0.58 -7.24
CA ASN A 309 24.28 -0.60 -8.13
C ASN A 309 23.05 -1.48 -7.89
N ARG A 310 22.27 -1.22 -6.85
CA ARG A 310 21.01 -1.91 -6.52
C ARG A 310 20.08 -0.91 -5.85
N PHE A 311 18.79 -0.98 -6.15
CA PHE A 311 17.78 -0.12 -5.56
C PHE A 311 16.60 -0.95 -5.06
N HIS A 312 16.22 -0.76 -3.81
CA HIS A 312 14.96 -1.27 -3.27
C HIS A 312 13.81 -0.42 -3.80
N VAL A 313 12.80 -1.07 -4.37
CA VAL A 313 11.56 -0.43 -4.80
C VAL A 313 10.62 -0.40 -3.59
N GLU A 314 10.37 0.79 -3.04
CA GLU A 314 9.57 0.93 -1.83
C GLU A 314 8.08 0.60 -2.09
N GLY A 315 7.40 0.08 -1.05
CA GLY A 315 5.99 -0.34 -1.14
C GLY A 315 5.78 -1.78 -1.65
N THR A 316 6.81 -2.41 -2.21
CA THR A 316 6.75 -3.80 -2.67
C THR A 316 7.66 -4.69 -1.84
N GLU A 317 7.18 -5.87 -1.43
CA GLU A 317 8.00 -6.80 -0.65
C GLU A 317 9.21 -7.28 -1.46
N ASP A 318 10.41 -7.13 -0.89
CA ASP A 318 11.69 -7.64 -1.38
C ASP A 318 11.94 -7.42 -2.88
N THR A 319 11.48 -6.29 -3.43
CA THR A 319 11.66 -6.00 -4.86
C THR A 319 12.87 -5.10 -5.07
N VAL A 320 13.81 -5.58 -5.87
CA VAL A 320 15.08 -4.91 -6.12
C VAL A 320 15.31 -4.73 -7.61
N TRP A 321 15.56 -3.49 -8.01
CA TRP A 321 16.07 -3.13 -9.31
C TRP A 321 17.60 -3.15 -9.31
N THR A 322 18.20 -3.82 -10.29
CA THR A 322 19.66 -3.84 -10.50
C THR A 322 19.96 -3.16 -11.84
N PRO A 323 20.38 -1.88 -11.87
CA PRO A 323 20.57 -1.15 -13.11
C PRO A 323 21.50 -1.87 -14.08
N GLY A 324 21.07 -2.00 -15.35
CA GLY A 324 21.93 -2.43 -16.44
C GLY A 324 23.05 -1.41 -16.75
N PRO A 325 23.99 -1.71 -17.65
CA PRO A 325 25.16 -0.85 -17.89
C PRO A 325 24.81 0.58 -18.31
N GLU A 326 23.76 0.76 -19.12
CA GLU A 326 23.34 2.08 -19.60
C GLU A 326 22.64 2.88 -18.49
N ALA A 327 21.72 2.25 -17.78
CA ALA A 327 21.06 2.85 -16.61
C ALA A 327 22.06 3.22 -15.50
N ALA A 328 23.03 2.34 -15.23
CA ALA A 328 24.12 2.60 -14.29
C ALA A 328 24.93 3.84 -14.70
N ALA A 329 25.29 3.98 -15.97
CA ALA A 329 26.02 5.16 -16.46
C ALA A 329 25.22 6.47 -16.31
N ILE A 330 23.90 6.43 -16.48
CA ILE A 330 23.01 7.57 -16.22
C ILE A 330 23.05 7.92 -14.73
N ILE A 331 22.88 6.95 -13.85
CA ILE A 331 22.88 7.14 -12.39
C ILE A 331 24.23 7.71 -11.91
N GLU A 332 25.35 7.14 -12.36
CA GLU A 332 26.69 7.62 -12.04
C GLU A 332 26.90 9.07 -12.47
N ARG A 333 26.49 9.44 -13.70
CA ARG A 333 26.54 10.83 -14.19
C ARG A 333 25.69 11.77 -13.32
N LEU A 334 24.52 11.32 -12.90
CA LEU A 334 23.62 12.09 -12.04
C LEU A 334 24.14 12.25 -10.61
N ILE A 335 24.93 11.30 -10.10
CA ILE A 335 25.62 11.37 -8.80
C ILE A 335 26.84 12.30 -8.88
N GLY A 336 27.59 12.28 -9.98
CA GLY A 336 28.77 13.12 -10.23
C GLY A 336 30.09 12.51 -9.83
#